data_AF-S5DJT9-F1
#
_entry.id   AF-S5DJT9-F1
#
_cell.length_a   1.000
_cell.length_b   1.000
_cell.length_c   1.000
_cell.angle_alpha   90.00
_cell.angle_beta   90.00
_cell.angle_gamma   90.00
#
_symmetry.space_group_name_H-M   'P 1'
#
loop_
_entity.id
_entity.type
_entity.pdbx_description
1 polymer ?
#
loop_
_entity_poly.entity_id
_entity_poly.type
_entity_poly.pdbx_seq_one_letter_code
_entity_poly.pdbx_strand_id
1 'polypeptide(L)'
;GKTADEAISILKDMKRLEDAGAFGAEVECVAEDALTEIKKHTSLVINSLGSGSGGDVMFLFFEDICGETTGIKMPRHAKSWGNGKEIKEKLNTERAKAVKGFKDDVDSGSYPSSEHTVEMLPGEKDNLLEQLNNL
;
A
#
# COMPACT_ATOMS: atom_id res chain seq x y z
N GLY A 1 -5.59 21.76 16.77
CA GLY A 1 -5.66 21.58 18.23
C GLY A 1 -4.36 21.96 18.90
N LYS A 2 -3.85 23.17 18.63
CA LYS A 2 -2.73 23.80 19.33
C LYS A 2 -3.21 24.84 20.36
N THR A 3 -4.47 25.21 20.31
CA THR A 3 -5.16 26.07 21.27
C THR A 3 -6.34 25.34 21.87
N ALA A 4 -6.84 25.83 23.01
CA ALA A 4 -8.03 25.27 23.65
C ALA A 4 -9.25 25.30 22.72
N ASP A 5 -9.48 26.41 22.01
CA ASP A 5 -10.62 26.55 21.10
C ASP A 5 -10.56 25.53 19.95
N GLU A 6 -9.38 25.33 19.37
CA GLU A 6 -9.18 24.30 18.34
C GLU A 6 -9.40 22.89 18.89
N ALA A 7 -8.93 22.59 20.11
CA ALA A 7 -9.12 21.30 20.75
C ALA A 7 -10.61 21.01 21.03
N ILE A 8 -11.35 22.03 21.49
CA ILE A 8 -12.81 21.94 21.68
C ILE A 8 -13.53 21.75 20.35
N SER A 9 -13.09 22.40 19.27
CA SER A 9 -13.65 22.18 17.93
C SER A 9 -13.48 20.73 17.48
N ILE A 10 -12.28 20.16 17.67
CA ILE A 10 -11.99 18.76 17.35
C ILE A 10 -12.90 17.82 18.15
N LEU A 11 -13.04 18.04 19.47
CA LEU A 11 -13.93 17.22 20.30
C LEU A 11 -15.38 17.30 19.82
N LYS A 12 -15.87 18.48 19.42
CA LYS A 12 -17.23 18.63 18.87
C LYS A 12 -17.42 17.81 17.60
N ASP A 13 -16.44 17.82 16.70
CA ASP A 13 -16.50 17.02 15.48
C ASP A 13 -16.43 15.52 15.79
N MET A 14 -15.60 15.10 16.74
CA MET A 14 -15.57 13.72 17.22
C MET A 14 -16.90 13.30 17.83
N LYS A 15 -17.58 14.17 18.60
CA LYS A 15 -18.91 13.90 19.12
C LYS A 15 -19.95 13.72 18.02
N ARG A 16 -19.89 14.52 16.96
CA ARG A 16 -20.77 14.34 15.80
C ARG A 16 -20.54 13.00 15.10
N LEU A 17 -19.30 12.53 15.01
CA LEU A 17 -18.98 11.20 14.48
C LEU A 17 -19.51 10.09 15.40
N GLU A 18 -19.31 10.22 16.71
CA GLU A 18 -19.82 9.30 17.72
C GLU A 18 -21.35 9.20 17.68
N ASP A 19 -22.05 10.34 17.63
CA ASP A 19 -23.52 10.41 17.51
C ASP A 19 -24.03 9.78 16.20
N ALA A 20 -23.23 9.82 15.14
CA ALA A 20 -23.53 9.16 13.86
C ALA A 20 -23.25 7.64 13.88
N GLY A 21 -22.74 7.10 14.99
CA GLY A 21 -22.44 5.68 15.15
C GLY A 21 -21.03 5.26 14.73
N ALA A 22 -20.10 6.21 14.57
CA ALA A 22 -18.70 5.86 14.36
C ALA A 22 -18.14 5.10 15.56
N PHE A 23 -17.26 4.13 15.32
CA PHE A 23 -16.57 3.38 16.37
C PHE A 23 -15.17 3.93 16.67
N GLY A 24 -14.61 4.74 15.74
CA GLY A 24 -13.28 5.31 15.86
C GLY A 24 -13.10 6.53 14.98
N ALA A 25 -12.05 7.30 15.26
CA ALA A 25 -11.64 8.46 14.50
C ALA A 25 -10.12 8.52 14.38
N GLU A 26 -9.64 8.92 13.21
CA GLU A 26 -8.24 9.33 13.04
C GLU A 26 -8.09 10.79 13.47
N VAL A 27 -7.04 11.06 14.25
CA VAL A 27 -6.70 12.40 14.70
C VAL A 27 -5.26 12.70 14.29
N GLU A 28 -5.13 13.60 13.31
CA GLU A 28 -3.87 13.94 12.68
C GLU A 28 -3.32 15.30 13.14
N CYS A 29 -2.02 15.35 13.46
CA CYS A 29 -1.27 16.58 13.74
C CYS A 29 -1.89 17.49 14.83
N VAL A 30 -2.47 16.89 15.88
CA VAL A 30 -2.99 17.58 17.08
C VAL A 30 -1.92 17.60 18.17
N ALA A 31 -1.91 18.62 19.05
CA ALA A 31 -1.00 18.64 20.17
C ALA A 31 -1.28 17.46 21.12
N GLU A 32 -0.23 16.82 21.64
CA GLU A 32 -0.36 15.58 22.44
C GLU A 32 -1.14 15.80 23.73
N ASP A 33 -0.93 16.93 24.40
CA ASP A 33 -1.68 17.33 25.59
C ASP A 33 -3.17 17.54 25.27
N ALA A 34 -3.47 18.20 24.15
CA ALA A 34 -4.84 18.34 23.67
C ALA A 34 -5.50 16.98 23.37
N LEU A 35 -4.82 16.07 22.67
CA LEU A 35 -5.37 14.74 22.37
C LEU A 35 -5.62 13.93 23.65
N THR A 36 -4.70 13.99 24.60
CA THR A 36 -4.79 13.31 25.90
C THR A 36 -6.01 13.77 26.69
N GLU A 37 -6.31 15.07 26.68
CA GLU A 37 -7.51 15.60 27.34
C GLU A 37 -8.78 15.26 26.56
N ILE A 38 -8.81 15.44 25.24
CA ILE A 38 -9.98 15.13 24.39
C ILE A 38 -10.42 13.67 24.54
N LYS A 39 -9.47 12.73 24.59
CA LYS A 39 -9.74 11.29 24.72
C LYS A 39 -10.62 10.96 25.92
N LYS A 40 -10.48 11.68 27.04
CA LYS A 40 -11.26 11.44 28.26
C LYS A 40 -12.77 11.69 28.06
N HIS A 41 -13.15 12.33 26.96
CA HIS A 41 -14.52 12.79 26.69
C HIS A 41 -15.20 12.06 25.54
N THR A 42 -14.61 11.01 24.95
CA THR A 42 -15.20 10.24 23.85
C THR A 42 -15.04 8.74 24.08
N SER A 43 -15.94 7.92 23.53
CA SER A 43 -15.79 6.46 23.51
C SER A 43 -15.18 5.93 22.20
N LEU A 44 -14.90 6.82 21.24
CA LEU A 44 -14.27 6.46 19.97
C LEU A 44 -12.86 5.91 20.18
N VAL A 45 -12.51 4.86 19.44
CA VAL A 45 -11.11 4.43 19.29
C VAL A 45 -10.35 5.49 18.50
N ILE A 46 -9.30 6.06 19.08
CA ILE A 46 -8.52 7.14 18.47
C ILE A 46 -7.28 6.59 17.78
N ASN A 47 -7.23 6.68 16.44
CA ASN A 47 -6.00 6.47 15.68
C ASN A 47 -5.19 7.77 15.68
N SER A 48 -4.05 7.79 16.37
CA SER A 48 -3.15 8.95 16.42
C SER A 48 -2.15 8.91 15.27
N LEU A 49 -2.19 9.91 14.40
CA LEU A 49 -1.21 10.14 13.33
C LEU A 49 -0.47 11.45 13.60
N GLY A 50 0.73 11.36 14.19
CA GLY A 50 1.48 12.56 14.57
C GLY A 50 0.81 13.43 15.63
N SER A 51 -0.10 12.86 16.42
CA SER A 51 -0.81 13.54 17.52
C SER A 51 -0.36 13.07 18.92
N GLY A 52 0.82 12.44 19.00
CA GLY A 52 1.39 11.92 20.24
C GLY A 52 0.78 10.61 20.71
N SER A 53 1.18 10.17 21.90
CA SER A 53 0.83 8.86 22.46
C SER A 53 -0.56 8.81 23.11
N GLY A 54 -1.29 9.93 23.10
CA GLY A 54 -2.63 10.04 23.68
C GLY A 54 -3.71 9.20 22.99
N GLY A 55 -3.51 8.77 21.74
CA GLY A 55 -4.44 7.89 21.02
C GLY A 55 -4.47 6.45 21.54
N ASP A 56 -5.37 5.63 21.00
CA ASP A 56 -5.46 4.19 21.28
C ASP A 56 -4.60 3.35 20.33
N VAL A 57 -4.49 3.82 19.09
CA VAL A 57 -3.71 3.19 18.03
C VAL A 57 -2.68 4.19 17.54
N MET A 58 -1.42 3.77 17.47
CA MET A 58 -0.37 4.55 16.84
C MET A 58 -0.39 4.25 15.34
N PHE A 59 -0.72 5.25 14.55
CA PHE A 59 -0.81 5.12 13.11
C PHE A 59 0.36 5.83 12.41
N LEU A 60 0.92 5.16 11.41
CA LEU A 60 1.87 5.72 10.45
C LEU A 60 1.73 4.95 9.13
N PHE A 61 1.97 5.62 8.00
CA PHE A 61 1.94 4.95 6.70
C PHE A 61 3.04 3.88 6.62
N PHE A 62 2.71 2.76 5.99
CA PHE A 62 3.65 1.65 5.84
C PHE A 62 4.90 2.06 5.07
N GLU A 63 4.72 2.87 4.02
CA GLU A 63 5.80 3.42 3.21
C GLU A 63 6.74 4.32 4.04
N ASP A 64 6.20 5.11 4.98
CA ASP A 64 7.01 5.91 5.89
C ASP A 64 7.83 5.02 6.83
N ILE A 65 7.20 3.98 7.40
CA ILE A 65 7.85 3.00 8.28
C ILE A 65 8.99 2.29 7.54
N CYS A 66 8.75 1.87 6.30
CA CYS A 66 9.71 1.14 5.49
C CYS A 66 10.79 2.02 4.85
N GLY A 67 10.64 3.35 4.86
CA GLY A 67 11.57 4.26 4.20
C GLY A 67 11.43 4.24 2.68
N GLU A 68 10.19 4.16 2.19
CA GLU A 68 9.83 4.11 0.77
C GLU A 68 9.26 5.43 0.25
N THR A 69 8.91 6.36 1.14
CA THR A 69 8.37 7.66 0.79
C THR A 69 9.40 8.47 0.00
N THR A 70 9.02 8.92 -1.20
CA THR A 70 9.89 9.66 -2.12
C THR A 70 9.16 10.86 -2.75
N GLY A 71 9.91 11.80 -3.32
CA GLY A 71 9.34 12.95 -4.05
C GLY A 71 8.77 14.05 -3.17
N ILE A 72 8.73 13.87 -1.85
CA ILE A 72 8.27 14.85 -0.87
C ILE A 72 9.23 14.95 0.31
N LYS A 73 9.13 16.05 1.07
CA LYS A 73 9.76 16.15 2.38
C LYS A 73 9.04 15.21 3.35
N MET A 74 9.78 14.35 4.03
CA MET A 74 9.22 13.45 5.04
C MET A 74 8.40 14.23 6.09
N PRO A 75 7.16 13.81 6.39
CA PRO A 75 6.37 14.40 7.46
C PRO A 75 7.13 14.36 8.78
N ARG A 76 6.98 15.40 9.62
CA ARG A 76 7.71 15.51 10.89
C ARG A 76 7.44 14.34 11.84
N HIS A 77 6.22 13.81 11.81
CA HIS A 77 5.79 12.70 12.65
C HIS A 77 6.24 11.33 12.11
N ALA A 78 6.71 11.27 10.87
CA ALA A 78 7.14 10.04 10.26
C ALA A 78 8.55 9.64 10.72
N LYS A 79 8.74 8.34 10.89
CA LYS A 79 10.02 7.72 11.14
C LYS A 79 10.14 6.48 10.28
N SER A 80 11.32 6.30 9.67
CA SER A 80 11.64 5.09 8.93
C SER A 80 12.55 4.20 9.76
N TRP A 81 12.31 2.89 9.68
CA TRP A 81 13.15 1.84 10.27
C TRP A 81 13.85 0.98 9.22
N GLY A 82 13.68 1.31 7.94
CA GLY A 82 14.31 0.64 6.81
C GLY A 82 14.74 1.58 5.71
N ASN A 83 15.35 1.02 4.67
CA ASN A 83 15.67 1.68 3.41
C ASN A 83 14.93 1.00 2.24
N GLY A 84 13.60 0.97 2.33
CA GLY A 84 12.75 0.32 1.34
C GLY A 84 12.85 0.96 -0.04
N LYS A 85 13.14 2.26 -0.12
CA LYS A 85 13.43 2.95 -1.38
C LYS A 85 14.54 2.26 -2.17
N GLU A 86 15.71 2.05 -1.55
CA GLU A 86 16.86 1.42 -2.22
C GLU A 86 16.51 -0.01 -2.68
N ILE A 87 15.79 -0.75 -1.85
CA ILE A 87 15.35 -2.11 -2.18
C ILE A 87 14.39 -2.10 -3.38
N LYS A 88 13.43 -1.16 -3.42
CA LYS A 88 12.49 -1.00 -4.53
C LYS A 88 13.18 -0.60 -5.82
N GLU A 89 14.17 0.30 -5.76
CA GLU A 89 14.96 0.70 -6.92
C GLU A 89 15.74 -0.49 -7.50
N LYS A 90 16.39 -1.30 -6.64
CA LYS A 90 17.05 -2.54 -7.06
C LYS A 90 16.06 -3.54 -7.67
N LEU A 91 14.92 -3.75 -7.02
CA LEU A 91 13.88 -4.67 -7.49
C LEU A 91 13.29 -4.23 -8.84
N ASN A 92 13.04 -2.94 -9.02
CA ASN A 92 12.55 -2.39 -10.28
C ASN A 92 13.57 -2.55 -11.40
N THR A 93 14.86 -2.37 -11.10
CA THR A 93 15.95 -2.62 -12.06
C THR A 93 15.98 -4.08 -12.49
N GLU A 94 15.91 -5.02 -11.53
CA GLU A 94 15.91 -6.46 -11.85
C GLU A 94 14.66 -6.87 -12.63
N ARG A 95 13.48 -6.33 -12.28
CA ARG A 95 12.24 -6.55 -13.03
C ARG A 95 12.34 -6.06 -14.46
N ALA A 96 12.86 -4.85 -14.68
CA ALA A 96 13.05 -4.30 -16.03
C ALA A 96 14.01 -5.16 -16.85
N LYS A 97 15.10 -5.62 -16.25
CA LYS A 97 16.05 -6.56 -16.87
C LYS A 97 15.38 -7.88 -17.24
N ALA A 98 14.59 -8.49 -16.34
CA ALA A 98 13.90 -9.75 -16.59
C ALA A 98 12.88 -9.64 -17.72
N VAL A 99 12.06 -8.58 -17.73
CA VAL A 99 11.08 -8.33 -18.79
C VAL A 99 11.77 -8.08 -20.13
N LYS A 100 12.91 -7.36 -20.13
CA LYS A 100 13.73 -7.20 -21.33
C LYS A 100 14.27 -8.54 -21.84
N GLY A 101 14.84 -9.37 -20.97
CA GLY A 101 15.33 -10.70 -21.35
C GLY A 101 14.23 -11.57 -21.97
N PHE A 102 13.04 -11.60 -21.35
CA PHE A 102 11.88 -12.28 -21.93
C PHE A 102 11.50 -11.74 -23.31
N LYS A 103 11.47 -10.42 -23.47
CA LYS A 103 11.21 -9.80 -24.77
C LYS A 103 12.24 -10.20 -25.82
N ASP A 104 13.53 -10.16 -25.49
CA ASP A 104 14.62 -10.50 -26.40
C ASP A 104 14.53 -11.98 -26.83
N ASP A 105 14.18 -12.89 -25.91
CA ASP A 105 13.97 -14.30 -26.21
C ASP A 105 12.74 -14.54 -27.12
N VAL A 106 11.65 -13.80 -26.91
CA VAL A 106 10.45 -13.88 -27.77
C VAL A 106 10.75 -13.33 -29.16
N ASP A 107 11.37 -12.15 -29.25
CA ASP A 107 11.68 -11.50 -30.53
C ASP A 107 12.66 -12.33 -31.36
N SER A 108 13.60 -13.03 -30.72
CA SER A 108 14.55 -13.93 -31.39
C SER A 108 13.97 -15.30 -31.72
N GLY A 109 12.79 -15.65 -31.19
CA GLY A 109 12.22 -16.99 -31.28
C GLY A 109 12.91 -18.04 -30.40
N SER A 110 13.79 -17.61 -29.49
CA SER A 110 14.44 -18.50 -28.50
C SER A 110 13.46 -18.97 -27.43
N TYR A 111 12.43 -18.17 -27.14
CA TYR A 111 11.31 -18.54 -26.29
C TYR A 111 9.96 -18.47 -27.04
N PRO A 112 9.07 -19.47 -26.87
CA PRO A 112 9.30 -20.70 -26.11
C PRO A 112 10.25 -21.65 -26.85
N SER A 113 11.11 -22.35 -26.10
CA SER A 113 11.85 -23.52 -26.58
C SER A 113 10.99 -24.78 -26.48
N SER A 114 11.45 -25.91 -27.02
CA SER A 114 10.74 -27.20 -26.92
C SER A 114 10.44 -27.62 -25.47
N GLU A 115 11.28 -27.26 -24.51
CA GLU A 115 11.07 -27.53 -23.07
C GLU A 115 9.87 -26.77 -22.48
N HIS A 116 9.45 -25.69 -23.12
CA HIS A 116 8.35 -24.83 -22.70
C HIS A 116 7.09 -25.01 -23.55
N THR A 117 7.10 -25.98 -24.49
CA THR A 117 5.97 -26.29 -25.35
C THR A 117 5.52 -27.73 -25.15
N VAL A 118 4.23 -27.98 -25.36
CA VAL A 118 3.68 -29.34 -25.46
C VAL A 118 3.39 -29.66 -26.92
N GLU A 119 3.71 -30.88 -27.34
CA GLU A 119 3.39 -31.38 -28.67
C GLU A 119 2.11 -32.21 -28.64
N MET A 120 1.36 -32.21 -29.76
CA MET A 120 0.24 -33.12 -29.94
C MET A 120 0.74 -34.57 -29.94
N LEU A 121 -0.09 -35.50 -29.46
CA LEU A 121 0.23 -36.92 -29.59
C LEU A 121 0.40 -37.30 -31.08
N PRO A 122 1.21 -38.33 -31.39
CA PRO A 122 1.40 -38.78 -32.77
C PRO A 122 0.05 -39.06 -33.46
N GLY A 123 -0.16 -38.45 -34.63
CA GLY A 123 -1.39 -38.60 -35.44
C GLY A 123 -2.51 -37.59 -35.16
N GLU A 124 -2.52 -36.94 -33.99
CA GLU A 124 -3.63 -36.04 -33.62
C GLU A 124 -3.68 -34.75 -34.46
N LYS A 125 -2.55 -34.34 -35.03
CA LYS A 125 -2.50 -33.17 -35.93
C LYS A 125 -3.32 -33.39 -37.20
N ASP A 126 -3.28 -34.59 -37.78
CA ASP A 126 -4.00 -34.91 -39.01
C ASP A 126 -5.51 -35.01 -38.73
N ASN A 127 -5.88 -35.67 -37.62
CA ASN A 127 -7.26 -35.72 -37.13
C ASN A 127 -7.85 -34.32 -36.94
N LEU A 128 -7.09 -33.38 -36.35
CA LEU A 128 -7.52 -32.00 -36.18
C LEU A 128 -7.77 -31.31 -37.52
N LEU A 129 -6.87 -31.47 -38.50
CA LEU A 129 -7.02 -30.86 -39.82
C LEU A 129 -8.26 -31.37 -40.57
N GLU A 130 -8.57 -32.66 -40.46
CA GLU A 130 -9.79 -33.24 -41.04
C GLU A 130 -11.05 -32.62 -40.42
N GLN A 131 -11.10 -32.50 -39.10
CA GLN A 131 -12.25 -31.90 -38.40
C GLN A 131 -12.42 -30.42 -38.77
N LEU A 132 -11.34 -29.65 -38.88
CA LEU A 132 -11.41 -28.23 -39.22
C LEU A 132 -11.88 -27.98 -40.66
N ASN A 133 -11.52 -28.84 -41.62
CA ASN A 133 -11.99 -28.73 -43.01
C ASN A 133 -13.48 -29.04 -43.19
N ASN A 134 -14.09 -29.72 -42.20
CA ASN A 134 -15.49 -30.09 -42.19
C ASN A 134 -16.37 -29.11 -41.38
N LEU A 135 -15.81 -28.02 -40.85
CA LEU A 135 -16.54 -26.88 -40.27
C LEU A 135 -17.05 -25.94 -41.37
#